data_AF-A0A9D6TTV2-F1
#
_entry.id   AF-A0A9D6TTV2-F1
#
_cell.length_a   1.000
_cell.length_b   1.000
_cell.length_c   1.000
_cell.angle_alpha   90.00
_cell.angle_beta   90.00
_cell.angle_gamma   90.00
#
_symmetry.space_group_name_H-M   'P 1'
#
loop_
_entity.id
_entity.type
_entity.pdbx_description
1 polymer ?
#
loop_
_entity_poly.entity_id
_entity_poly.type
_entity_poly.pdbx_seq_one_letter_code
_entity_poly.pdbx_strand_id
1 'polypeptide(L)'
;MGAASGRVDALVFMAGLVFGIWVFAEAYLALAGFVWSGEMAGATFADLLGLPFWVLAAAVVVIALGTFWLVGKFELHRGGDASS
;
A
#
# COMPACT_ATOMS: atom_id res chain seq x y z
N MET A 1 0.98 28.91 -13.01
CA MET A 1 1.96 27.94 -13.59
C MET A 1 1.33 26.57 -13.57
N GLY A 2 1.43 25.78 -14.65
CA GLY A 2 1.14 24.34 -14.59
C GLY A 2 0.27 23.69 -15.67
N ALA A 3 -0.13 24.34 -16.76
CA ALA A 3 -0.81 23.63 -17.85
C ALA A 3 0.10 22.63 -18.60
N ALA A 4 1.42 22.77 -18.46
CA ALA A 4 2.42 21.81 -18.94
C ALA A 4 2.78 20.72 -17.91
N SER A 5 2.25 20.80 -16.69
CA SER A 5 2.56 19.86 -15.59
C SER A 5 2.11 18.44 -15.94
N GLY A 6 0.89 18.27 -16.45
CA GLY A 6 0.33 16.93 -16.68
C GLY A 6 1.12 16.06 -17.65
N ARG A 7 1.75 16.65 -18.68
CA ARG A 7 2.56 15.88 -19.65
C ARG A 7 3.92 15.48 -19.08
N VAL A 8 4.60 16.42 -18.41
CA VAL A 8 5.92 16.14 -17.82
C VAL A 8 5.78 15.19 -16.63
N ASP A 9 4.77 15.39 -15.79
CA ASP A 9 4.45 14.49 -14.67
C ASP A 9 4.15 13.07 -15.16
N ALA A 10 3.32 12.93 -16.20
CA ALA A 10 3.06 11.62 -16.82
C ALA A 10 4.33 10.97 -17.40
N LEU A 11 5.25 11.74 -18.01
CA LEU A 11 6.51 11.22 -18.53
C LEU A 11 7.45 10.76 -17.40
N VAL A 12 7.53 11.51 -16.31
CA VAL A 12 8.33 11.15 -15.13
C VAL A 12 7.74 9.90 -14.46
N PHE A 13 6.41 9.83 -14.33
CA PHE A 13 5.72 8.65 -13.82
C PHE A 13 6.01 7.42 -14.68
N MET A 14 5.86 7.54 -16.01
CA MET A 14 6.12 6.44 -16.93
C MET A 14 7.59 6.00 -16.90
N ALA A 15 8.53 6.94 -16.85
CA ALA A 15 9.94 6.63 -16.73
C ALA A 15 10.24 5.90 -15.42
N GLY A 16 9.68 6.36 -14.30
CA GLY A 16 9.81 5.70 -13.00
C GLY A 16 9.22 4.30 -12.98
N LEU A 17 8.05 4.10 -13.62
CA LEU A 17 7.41 2.80 -13.74
C LEU A 17 8.27 1.82 -14.53
N VAL A 18 8.74 2.22 -15.72
CA VAL A 18 9.60 1.39 -16.57
C VAL A 18 10.91 1.07 -15.87
N PHE A 19 11.53 2.07 -15.24
CA PHE A 19 12.76 1.88 -14.46
C PHE A 19 12.55 0.93 -13.29
N GLY A 20 11.45 1.07 -12.55
CA GLY A 20 11.10 0.18 -11.44
C GLY A 20 10.89 -1.26 -11.88
N ILE A 21 10.19 -1.49 -13.00
CA ILE A 21 10.03 -2.83 -13.58
C ILE A 21 11.39 -3.42 -13.96
N TRP A 22 12.25 -2.64 -14.59
CA TRP A 22 13.57 -3.10 -15.01
C TRP A 22 14.46 -3.48 -13.83
N VAL A 23 14.54 -2.61 -12.79
CA VAL A 23 15.26 -2.91 -11.55
C VAL A 23 14.70 -4.15 -10.86
N PHE A 24 13.38 -4.30 -10.82
CA PHE A 24 12.74 -5.49 -10.25
C PHE A 24 13.08 -6.75 -11.05
N ALA A 25 13.10 -6.69 -12.38
CA ALA A 25 13.43 -7.84 -13.22
C ALA A 25 14.85 -8.35 -12.99
N GLU A 26 15.82 -7.45 -12.81
CA GLU A 26 17.20 -7.82 -12.46
C GLU A 26 17.28 -8.38 -11.02
N ALA A 27 16.58 -7.75 -10.07
CA ALA A 27 16.53 -8.21 -8.69
C ALA A 27 15.71 -9.50 -8.51
N TYR A 28 14.88 -9.87 -9.47
CA TYR A 28 13.93 -10.98 -9.36
C TYR A 28 14.65 -12.30 -9.09
N LEU A 29 15.80 -12.59 -9.72
CA LEU A 29 16.52 -13.84 -9.48
C LEU A 29 16.99 -13.97 -8.02
N ALA A 30 17.42 -12.86 -7.40
CA ALA A 30 17.79 -12.83 -5.99
C ALA A 30 16.58 -12.98 -5.06
N LEU A 31 15.41 -12.52 -5.50
CA LEU A 31 14.14 -12.61 -4.76
C LEU A 31 13.36 -13.88 -5.07
N ALA A 32 13.68 -14.62 -6.14
CA ALA A 32 12.87 -15.72 -6.65
C ALA A 32 12.69 -16.81 -5.60
N GLY A 33 13.75 -17.14 -4.86
CA GLY A 33 13.67 -18.10 -3.75
C GLY A 33 12.66 -17.68 -2.69
N PHE A 34 12.54 -16.38 -2.39
CA PHE A 34 11.54 -15.85 -1.46
C PHE A 34 10.14 -15.77 -2.10
N VAL A 35 10.02 -15.25 -3.32
CA VAL A 35 8.75 -15.14 -4.07
C VAL A 35 8.05 -16.48 -4.19
N TRP A 36 8.81 -17.56 -4.39
CA TRP A 36 8.31 -18.92 -4.51
C TRP A 36 8.50 -19.77 -3.24
N SER A 37 8.98 -19.19 -2.13
CA SER A 37 9.24 -19.94 -0.88
C SER A 37 7.99 -20.50 -0.22
N GLY A 38 6.81 -19.94 -0.52
CA GLY A 38 5.55 -20.38 0.06
C GLY A 38 4.85 -21.41 -0.82
N GLU A 39 4.62 -22.62 -0.31
CA GLU A 39 3.57 -23.54 -0.79
C GLU A 39 2.16 -23.01 -0.46
N MET A 40 1.94 -21.70 -0.54
CA MET A 40 0.65 -21.05 -0.33
C MET A 40 -0.11 -20.89 -1.65
N ALA A 41 0.06 -21.85 -2.57
CA ALA A 41 -0.67 -21.86 -3.82
C ALA A 41 -2.16 -22.08 -3.54
N GLY A 42 -2.90 -20.97 -3.37
CA GLY A 42 -4.34 -20.96 -3.19
C GLY A 42 -4.86 -20.82 -1.75
N ALA A 43 -3.99 -20.70 -0.73
CA ALA A 43 -4.43 -20.44 0.64
C ALA A 43 -4.71 -18.94 0.84
N THR A 44 -5.91 -18.60 1.30
CA THR A 44 -6.21 -17.22 1.70
C THR A 44 -5.59 -16.91 3.06
N PHE A 45 -5.37 -15.63 3.35
CA PHE A 45 -4.90 -15.24 4.69
C PHE A 45 -5.85 -15.68 5.81
N ALA A 46 -7.14 -15.84 5.50
CA ALA A 46 -8.12 -16.39 6.42
C ALA A 46 -7.80 -17.86 6.74
N ASP A 47 -7.43 -18.66 5.73
CA ASP A 47 -7.05 -20.06 5.89
C ASP A 47 -5.76 -20.21 6.71
N LEU A 48 -4.78 -19.32 6.49
CA LEU A 48 -3.52 -19.30 7.26
C LEU A 48 -3.74 -19.00 8.74
N LEU A 49 -4.75 -18.18 9.06
CA LEU A 49 -5.13 -17.85 10.43
C LEU A 49 -6.14 -18.84 11.03
N GLY A 50 -6.63 -19.81 10.26
CA GLY A 50 -7.70 -20.72 10.67
C GLY A 50 -9.03 -20.02 10.94
N LEU A 51 -9.25 -18.86 10.33
CA LEU A 51 -10.44 -18.04 10.53
C LEU A 51 -11.41 -18.18 9.35
N PRO A 52 -12.72 -18.12 9.58
CA PRO A 52 -13.66 -17.98 8.49
C PRO A 52 -13.48 -16.61 7.82
N PHE A 53 -13.54 -16.58 6.48
CA PHE A 53 -13.23 -15.40 5.66
C PHE A 53 -13.96 -14.12 6.11
N TRP A 54 -15.22 -14.22 6.51
CA TRP A 54 -16.03 -13.08 6.95
C TRP A 54 -15.51 -12.43 8.25
N VAL A 55 -14.90 -13.21 9.17
CA VAL A 55 -14.32 -12.69 10.41
C VAL A 55 -13.09 -11.86 10.08
N LEU A 56 -12.22 -12.37 9.20
CA LEU A 56 -11.06 -11.62 8.73
C LEU A 56 -11.49 -10.33 8.03
N ALA A 57 -12.48 -10.41 7.13
CA ALA A 57 -13.00 -9.24 6.44
C ALA A 57 -13.56 -8.19 7.42
N ALA A 58 -14.34 -8.62 8.42
CA ALA A 58 -14.85 -7.73 9.45
C ALA A 58 -13.73 -7.09 10.28
N ALA A 59 -12.70 -7.84 10.63
CA ALA A 59 -11.53 -7.33 11.36
C ALA A 59 -10.80 -6.24 10.54
N VAL A 60 -10.58 -6.47 9.24
CA VAL A 60 -9.96 -5.47 8.35
C VAL A 60 -10.80 -4.20 8.28
N VAL A 61 -12.13 -4.31 8.19
CA VAL A 61 -13.03 -3.14 8.21
C VAL A 61 -12.92 -2.39 9.52
N VAL A 62 -12.89 -3.08 10.66
CA VAL A 62 -12.73 -2.45 11.98
C VAL A 62 -11.38 -1.72 12.09
N ILE A 63 -10.29 -2.32 11.60
CA ILE A 63 -8.97 -1.68 11.57
C ILE A 63 -9.01 -0.41 10.70
N ALA A 64 -9.62 -0.49 9.52
CA ALA A 64 -9.73 0.65 8.61
C ALA A 64 -10.52 1.82 9.25
N LEU A 65 -11.68 1.52 9.84
CA LEU A 65 -12.50 2.52 10.53
C LEU A 65 -11.79 3.07 11.78
N GLY A 66 -11.12 2.21 12.55
CA GLY A 66 -10.36 2.60 13.73
C GLY A 66 -9.19 3.52 13.36
N THR A 67 -8.48 3.22 12.28
CA THR A 67 -7.38 4.05 11.77
C THR A 67 -7.91 5.41 11.29
N PHE A 68 -9.00 5.42 10.53
CA PHE A 68 -9.63 6.67 10.08
C PHE A 68 -10.07 7.56 11.26
N TRP A 69 -10.70 6.95 12.27
CA TRP A 69 -11.09 7.67 13.49
C TRP A 69 -9.89 8.18 14.30
N LEU A 70 -8.83 7.37 14.43
CA LEU A 70 -7.60 7.77 15.11
C LEU A 70 -6.94 8.95 14.40
N VAL A 71 -6.74 8.86 13.09
CA VAL A 71 -6.14 9.95 12.29
C VAL A 71 -6.95 11.23 12.43
N GLY A 72 -8.28 11.16 12.24
CA GLY A 72 -9.15 12.33 12.41
C GLY A 72 -9.09 12.93 13.81
N LYS A 73 -8.98 12.11 14.87
CA LYS A 73 -8.81 12.59 16.25
C LYS A 73 -7.45 13.26 16.49
N PHE A 74 -6.39 12.76 15.87
CA PHE A 74 -5.04 13.33 15.99
C PHE A 74 -4.88 14.61 15.17
N GLU A 75 -5.58 14.76 14.06
CA GLU A 75 -5.62 16.00 13.26
C GLU A 75 -6.23 17.17 14.04
N LEU A 76 -7.20 16.92 14.92
CA LEU A 76 -7.78 17.96 15.78
C LEU A 76 -6.82 18.54 16.83
N HIS A 77 -5.73 17.83 17.18
CA HIS A 77 -4.77 18.32 18.19
C HIS A 77 -3.64 19.17 17.60
N ARG A 78 -3.54 19.32 16.28
CA ARG A 78 -2.46 20.10 15.61
C ARG A 78 -2.94 21.35 14.87
N GLY A 79 -4.20 21.74 15.01
CA GLY A 79 -4.77 22.96 14.42
C GLY A 79 -4.85 24.18 15.35
N GLY A 80 -4.21 24.13 16.54
CA GLY A 80 -4.32 25.18 17.56
C GLY A 80 -3.35 26.37 17.44
N ASP A 81 -2.27 26.26 16.66
CA ASP A 81 -1.17 27.23 16.71
C ASP A 81 -0.75 27.74 15.32
N ALA A 82 -1.72 28.25 14.55
CA ALA A 82 -1.43 29.03 13.33
C ALA A 82 -2.19 30.36 13.36
N SER A 83 -2.00 31.14 14.43
CA SER A 83 -2.26 32.57 14.45
C SER A 83 -1.17 33.28 15.24
N SER A 84 -0.08 33.66 14.56
CA SER A 84 0.73 34.84 14.90
C SER A 84 1.54 35.29 13.71
#